data_AF-A0A1M7RPZ0-F1
#
_entry.id   AF-A0A1M7RPZ0-F1
#
_cell.length_a   1.000
_cell.length_b   1.000
_cell.length_c   1.000
_cell.angle_alpha   90.00
_cell.angle_beta   90.00
_cell.angle_gamma   90.00
#
_symmetry.space_group_name_H-M   'P 1'
#
loop_
_entity.id
_entity.type
_entity.pdbx_description
1 polymer ?
#
loop_
_entity_poly.entity_id
_entity_poly.type
_entity_poly.pdbx_seq_one_letter_code
_entity_poly.pdbx_strand_id
1 'polypeptide(L)'
;MNELRIRYGRDYEQPTAVPMLTEAYNLPAKKVIHIVGPIVQYKLTPELEKDLENCYRNTLDMCAENGLKSVAFCCISTGVFHFPNKKAAEIAVKTVSEWLRENPGKVERVIFNVFKDEDKAIYEKLI
;
A
#
# COMPACT_ATOMS: atom_id res chain seq x y z
N MET A 1 -7.06 -6.16 -15.35
CA MET A 1 -7.37 -4.93 -16.11
C MET A 1 -8.30 -5.16 -17.30
N ASN A 2 -7.99 -6.06 -18.25
CA ASN A 2 -8.85 -6.26 -19.45
C ASN A 2 -10.27 -6.74 -19.09
N GLU A 3 -10.39 -7.67 -18.15
CA GLU A 3 -11.70 -8.12 -17.65
C GLU A 3 -12.50 -6.97 -17.00
N LEU A 4 -11.82 -6.08 -16.26
CA LEU A 4 -12.45 -4.91 -15.66
C LEU A 4 -12.88 -3.91 -16.74
N ARG A 5 -12.09 -3.72 -17.79
CA ARG A 5 -12.49 -2.89 -18.95
C ARG A 5 -13.63 -3.50 -19.75
N ILE A 6 -13.69 -4.82 -19.87
CA ILE A 6 -14.84 -5.52 -20.48
C ILE A 6 -16.09 -5.28 -19.63
N ARG A 7 -15.96 -5.32 -18.30
CA ARG A 7 -17.08 -5.17 -17.37
C ARG A 7 -17.56 -3.72 -17.19
N TYR A 8 -16.64 -2.77 -17.05
CA TYR A 8 -16.91 -1.39 -16.65
C TYR A 8 -16.69 -0.36 -17.77
N GLY A 9 -16.24 -0.78 -18.96
CA GLY A 9 -15.99 0.08 -20.11
C GLY A 9 -14.50 0.25 -20.42
N ARG A 10 -14.21 0.61 -21.69
CA ARG A 10 -12.83 0.73 -22.20
C ARG A 10 -12.01 1.77 -21.45
N ASP A 11 -12.68 2.80 -20.94
CA ASP A 11 -12.09 3.93 -20.21
C ASP A 11 -11.95 3.65 -18.70
N TYR A 12 -12.11 2.40 -18.27
CA TYR A 12 -11.91 2.03 -16.87
C TYR A 12 -10.46 2.28 -16.40
N GLU A 13 -10.35 3.07 -15.33
CA GLU A 13 -9.14 3.31 -14.56
C GLU A 13 -9.29 2.71 -13.16
N GLN A 14 -8.19 2.19 -12.61
CA GLN A 14 -8.21 1.66 -11.25
C GLN A 14 -8.37 2.80 -10.24
N PRO A 15 -9.38 2.76 -9.35
CA PRO A 15 -9.54 3.80 -8.34
C PRO A 15 -8.40 3.80 -7.31
N THR A 16 -8.09 4.98 -6.78
CA THR A 16 -7.16 5.16 -5.65
C THR A 16 -7.59 4.30 -4.46
N ALA A 17 -6.60 3.71 -3.79
CA ALA A 17 -6.76 2.89 -2.59
C ALA A 17 -7.65 1.63 -2.72
N VAL A 18 -8.09 1.25 -3.92
CA VAL A 18 -8.83 0.00 -4.15
C VAL A 18 -7.86 -1.10 -4.57
N PRO A 19 -7.58 -2.10 -3.71
CA PRO A 19 -6.62 -3.16 -4.01
C PRO A 19 -7.17 -4.19 -5.00
N MET A 20 -6.28 -4.83 -5.75
CA MET A 20 -6.54 -6.00 -6.59
C MET A 20 -5.53 -7.10 -6.32
N LEU A 21 -6.01 -8.33 -6.11
CA LEU A 21 -5.17 -9.50 -5.90
C LEU A 21 -4.91 -10.25 -7.21
N THR A 22 -3.68 -10.66 -7.43
CA THR A 22 -3.27 -11.51 -8.56
C THR A 22 -2.29 -12.59 -8.13
N GLU A 23 -2.13 -13.62 -8.97
CA GLU A 23 -0.98 -14.54 -8.84
C GLU A 23 0.34 -13.78 -9.05
N ALA A 24 1.40 -14.22 -8.38
CA ALA A 24 2.71 -13.60 -8.50
C ALA A 24 3.56 -14.16 -9.65
N TYR A 25 3.11 -15.25 -10.26
CA TYR A 25 3.78 -15.94 -11.37
C TYR A 25 5.24 -16.31 -11.05
N ASN A 26 6.22 -15.70 -11.72
CA ASN A 26 7.65 -16.03 -11.58
C ASN A 26 8.30 -15.42 -10.32
N LEU A 27 7.53 -14.74 -9.48
CA LEU A 27 8.03 -14.21 -8.22
C LEU A 27 7.98 -15.29 -7.11
N PRO A 28 8.88 -15.24 -6.13
CA PRO A 28 8.84 -16.14 -4.97
C PRO A 28 7.65 -15.86 -4.04
N ALA A 29 6.99 -14.70 -4.17
CA ALA A 29 5.77 -14.39 -3.44
C ALA A 29 4.60 -15.26 -3.92
N LYS A 30 3.60 -15.49 -3.06
CA LYS A 30 2.40 -16.25 -3.46
C LYS A 30 1.47 -15.41 -4.35
N LYS A 31 1.35 -14.12 -4.03
CA LYS A 31 0.41 -13.18 -4.64
C LYS A 31 1.06 -11.81 -4.79
N VAL A 32 0.50 -10.99 -5.67
CA VAL A 32 0.76 -9.55 -5.74
C VAL A 32 -0.54 -8.80 -5.52
N ILE A 33 -0.54 -7.88 -4.56
CA ILE A 33 -1.62 -6.91 -4.35
C ILE A 33 -1.23 -5.63 -5.06
N HIS A 34 -2.02 -5.26 -6.07
CA HIS A 34 -1.88 -4.01 -6.81
C HIS A 34 -2.75 -2.96 -6.17
N ILE A 35 -2.20 -1.78 -5.87
CA ILE A 35 -2.96 -0.67 -5.30
C ILE A 35 -2.46 0.66 -5.86
N VAL A 36 -3.40 1.55 -6.16
CA VAL A 36 -3.09 2.88 -6.69
C VAL A 36 -2.98 3.85 -5.52
N GLY A 37 -1.78 4.37 -5.28
CA GLY A 37 -1.56 5.41 -4.29
C GLY A 37 -2.01 6.80 -4.78
N PRO A 38 -2.28 7.75 -3.87
CA PRO A 38 -2.63 9.12 -4.23
C PRO A 38 -1.46 9.86 -4.90
N ILE A 39 -1.79 10.84 -5.75
CA ILE A 39 -0.82 11.68 -6.46
C ILE A 39 -0.86 13.10 -5.87
N VAL A 40 0.29 13.61 -5.44
CA VAL A 40 0.45 15.00 -5.00
C VAL A 40 0.87 15.86 -6.20
N GLN A 41 -0.05 16.71 -6.69
CA GLN A 41 0.25 17.60 -7.83
C GLN A 41 0.86 18.94 -7.40
N TYR A 42 0.26 19.60 -6.40
CA TYR A 42 0.66 20.94 -5.96
C TYR A 42 1.04 20.98 -4.47
N LYS A 43 0.15 20.47 -3.62
CA LYS A 43 0.34 20.41 -2.17
C LYS A 43 -0.29 19.14 -1.62
N LEU A 44 0.26 18.63 -0.53
CA LEU A 44 -0.35 17.55 0.22
C LEU A 44 -1.64 18.05 0.90
N THR A 45 -2.70 17.25 0.85
CA THR A 45 -3.98 17.55 1.51
C THR A 45 -4.39 16.41 2.45
N PRO A 46 -5.27 16.67 3.43
CA PRO A 46 -5.77 15.63 4.33
C PRO A 46 -6.44 14.47 3.61
N GLU A 47 -7.10 14.72 2.47
CA GLU A 47 -7.73 13.68 1.66
C GLU A 47 -6.67 12.75 1.04
N LEU A 48 -5.57 13.30 0.53
CA LEU A 48 -4.45 12.50 0.01
C LEU A 48 -3.76 11.71 1.13
N GLU A 49 -3.64 12.28 2.34
CA GLU A 49 -3.15 11.51 3.50
C GLU A 49 -4.08 10.35 3.83
N LYS A 50 -5.40 10.58 3.79
CA LYS A 50 -6.40 9.55 4.05
C LYS A 50 -6.39 8.46 2.96
N ASP A 51 -6.21 8.83 1.70
CA ASP A 51 -6.08 7.87 0.60
C ASP A 51 -4.84 6.98 0.77
N LEU A 52 -3.71 7.54 1.21
CA LEU A 52 -2.51 6.76 1.48
C LEU A 52 -2.72 5.82 2.67
N GLU A 53 -3.36 6.28 3.76
CA GLU A 53 -3.78 5.43 4.88
C GLU A 53 -4.66 4.27 4.39
N ASN A 54 -5.67 4.57 3.58
CA ASN A 54 -6.58 3.58 3.01
C ASN A 54 -5.82 2.56 2.15
N CYS A 55 -4.74 2.96 1.46
CA CYS A 55 -3.92 2.02 0.70
C CYS A 55 -3.35 0.92 1.61
N TYR A 56 -2.77 1.29 2.74
CA TYR A 56 -2.22 0.32 3.69
C TYR A 56 -3.32 -0.51 4.36
N ARG A 57 -4.40 0.11 4.86
CA ARG A 57 -5.51 -0.61 5.50
C ARG A 57 -6.16 -1.63 4.56
N ASN A 58 -6.57 -1.19 3.37
CA ASN A 58 -7.26 -2.06 2.41
C ASN A 58 -6.36 -3.20 1.91
N THR A 59 -5.04 -2.97 1.79
CA THR A 59 -4.09 -4.03 1.44
C THR A 59 -4.00 -5.08 2.55
N LEU A 60 -3.98 -4.67 3.83
CA LEU A 60 -3.94 -5.59 4.96
C LEU A 60 -5.27 -6.34 5.14
N ASP A 61 -6.41 -5.68 4.91
CA ASP A 61 -7.72 -6.33 4.89
C ASP A 61 -7.76 -7.41 3.80
N MET A 62 -7.31 -7.09 2.59
CA MET A 62 -7.19 -8.08 1.50
C MET A 62 -6.26 -9.24 1.88
N CYS A 63 -5.16 -8.99 2.60
CA CYS A 63 -4.30 -10.06 3.11
C CYS A 63 -5.06 -10.97 4.08
N ALA A 64 -5.77 -10.38 5.04
CA ALA A 64 -6.53 -11.11 6.05
C ALA A 64 -7.64 -11.97 5.43
N GLU A 65 -8.43 -11.39 4.52
CA GLU A 65 -9.52 -12.07 3.81
C GLU A 65 -9.05 -13.27 2.99
N ASN A 66 -7.81 -13.22 2.48
CA ASN A 66 -7.22 -14.27 1.66
C ASN A 66 -6.23 -15.17 2.43
N GLY A 67 -6.17 -15.05 3.76
CA GLY A 67 -5.29 -15.87 4.60
C GLY A 67 -3.78 -15.66 4.36
N LEU A 68 -3.39 -14.51 3.82
CA LEU A 68 -1.99 -14.16 3.56
C LEU A 68 -1.32 -13.68 4.85
N LYS A 69 -0.41 -14.48 5.40
CA LYS A 69 0.23 -14.23 6.70
C LYS A 69 1.40 -13.27 6.67
N SER A 70 1.94 -12.93 5.51
CA SER A 70 3.06 -12.00 5.38
C SER A 70 2.91 -11.13 4.15
N VAL A 71 3.27 -9.85 4.28
CA VAL A 71 3.22 -8.86 3.19
C VAL A 71 4.43 -7.93 3.25
N ALA A 72 4.92 -7.52 2.08
CA ALA A 72 5.95 -6.50 1.96
C ALA A 72 5.38 -5.26 1.25
N PHE A 73 5.53 -4.09 1.85
CA PHE A 73 5.15 -2.81 1.26
C PHE A 73 6.36 -2.08 0.70
N CYS A 74 6.22 -1.51 -0.50
CA CYS A 74 7.13 -0.46 -0.96
C CYS A 74 6.72 0.90 -0.35
N CYS A 75 7.49 1.95 -0.61
CA CYS A 75 7.16 3.32 -0.21
C CYS A 75 6.09 3.93 -1.15
N ILE A 76 4.82 3.55 -0.95
CA ILE A 76 3.68 3.94 -1.81
C ILE A 76 3.64 5.48 -1.96
N SER A 77 3.48 5.93 -3.22
CA SER A 77 3.36 7.34 -3.65
C SER A 77 4.60 8.26 -3.51
N THR A 78 5.73 7.80 -2.97
CA THR A 78 6.90 8.67 -2.67
C THR A 78 7.83 8.99 -3.86
N GLY A 79 7.63 8.33 -5.00
CA GLY A 79 8.39 8.56 -6.24
C GLY A 79 7.74 9.60 -7.15
N VAL A 80 7.39 9.17 -8.36
CA VAL A 80 6.73 10.01 -9.39
C VAL A 80 5.40 10.63 -8.92
N PHE A 81 4.80 10.10 -7.85
CA PHE A 81 3.55 10.62 -7.27
C PHE A 81 3.77 11.71 -6.20
N HIS A 82 5.03 12.06 -5.95
CA HIS A 82 5.48 13.22 -5.15
C HIS A 82 4.94 13.30 -3.72
N PHE A 83 4.50 12.19 -3.13
CA PHE A 83 4.14 12.17 -1.72
C PHE A 83 5.40 12.35 -0.86
N PRO A 84 5.46 13.33 0.08
CA PRO A 84 6.66 13.55 0.88
C PRO A 84 7.06 12.31 1.68
N ASN A 85 8.29 11.82 1.51
CA ASN A 85 8.78 10.56 2.06
C ASN A 85 8.55 10.43 3.58
N LYS A 86 8.91 11.47 4.34
CA LYS A 86 8.76 11.47 5.80
C LYS A 86 7.30 11.25 6.22
N LYS A 87 6.39 12.01 5.61
CA LYS A 87 4.97 11.94 5.92
C LYS A 87 4.34 10.64 5.45
N ALA A 88 4.76 10.12 4.30
CA ALA A 88 4.33 8.81 3.81
C ALA A 88 4.75 7.68 4.76
N ALA A 89 5.99 7.70 5.26
CA ALA A 89 6.49 6.71 6.21
C ALA A 89 5.77 6.79 7.56
N GLU A 90 5.52 8.00 8.08
CA GLU A 90 4.71 8.20 9.29
C GLU A 90 3.31 7.60 9.16
N ILE A 91 2.63 7.83 8.03
CA ILE A 91 1.32 7.22 7.73
C ILE A 91 1.47 5.69 7.65
N ALA A 92 2.43 5.18 6.87
CA ALA A 92 2.64 3.75 6.68
C ALA A 92 2.83 3.00 8.01
N VAL A 93 3.76 3.46 8.84
CA VAL A 93 4.08 2.83 10.13
C VAL A 93 2.90 2.92 11.09
N LYS A 94 2.29 4.11 11.23
CA LYS A 94 1.13 4.30 12.10
C LYS A 94 -0.03 3.37 11.70
N THR A 95 -0.42 3.39 10.43
CA THR A 95 -1.56 2.63 9.91
C THR A 95 -1.36 1.13 10.05
N VAL A 96 -0.18 0.62 9.68
CA VAL A 96 0.14 -0.81 9.82
C VAL A 96 0.13 -1.21 11.30
N SER A 97 0.71 -0.40 12.18
CA SER A 97 0.78 -0.70 13.62
C SER A 97 -0.59 -0.74 14.28
N GLU A 98 -1.46 0.22 13.94
CA GLU A 98 -2.85 0.24 14.40
C GLU A 98 -3.64 -0.97 13.87
N TRP A 99 -3.54 -1.24 12.58
CA TRP A 99 -4.25 -2.38 11.98
C TRP A 99 -3.83 -3.72 12.59
N LEU A 100 -2.54 -3.95 12.83
CA LEU A 100 -2.03 -5.17 13.46
C LEU A 100 -2.54 -5.33 14.90
N ARG A 101 -2.69 -4.21 15.64
CA ARG A 101 -3.26 -4.21 17.00
C ARG A 101 -4.75 -4.54 16.99
N GLU A 102 -5.48 -4.02 16.02
CA GLU A 102 -6.91 -4.27 15.81
C GLU A 102 -7.19 -5.70 15.31
N ASN A 103 -6.22 -6.34 14.62
CA ASN A 103 -6.37 -7.62 13.94
C ASN A 103 -5.30 -8.65 14.33
N PRO A 104 -5.20 -9.03 15.61
CA PRO A 104 -4.14 -9.90 16.11
C PRO A 104 -4.11 -11.25 15.37
N GLY A 105 -2.94 -11.64 14.86
CA GLY A 105 -2.71 -12.93 14.19
C GLY A 105 -3.30 -13.08 12.79
N LYS A 106 -3.99 -12.06 12.25
CA LYS A 106 -4.50 -12.12 10.87
C LYS A 106 -3.35 -12.05 9.86
N VAL A 107 -2.45 -11.09 10.04
CA VAL A 107 -1.15 -10.98 9.37
C VAL A 107 -0.06 -11.06 10.43
N GLU A 108 0.94 -11.91 10.23
CA GLU A 108 1.99 -12.22 11.21
C GLU A 108 3.26 -11.41 10.99
N ARG A 109 3.53 -11.01 9.73
CA ARG A 109 4.73 -10.23 9.39
C ARG A 109 4.43 -9.19 8.31
N VAL A 110 4.74 -7.93 8.63
CA VAL A 110 4.76 -6.84 7.66
C VAL A 110 6.20 -6.39 7.48
N ILE A 111 6.64 -6.26 6.23
CA ILE A 111 7.98 -5.82 5.86
C ILE A 111 7.86 -4.48 5.13
N PHE A 112 8.52 -3.44 5.62
CA PHE A 112 8.70 -2.20 4.87
C PHE A 112 9.95 -2.33 3.99
N ASN A 113 9.73 -2.66 2.71
CA ASN A 113 10.78 -2.81 1.72
C ASN A 113 11.16 -1.43 1.13
N VAL A 114 12.02 -0.72 1.86
CA VAL A 114 12.57 0.59 1.48
C VAL A 114 13.70 0.43 0.45
N PHE A 115 13.74 1.30 -0.56
CA PHE A 115 14.76 1.22 -1.62
C PHE A 115 15.86 2.28 -1.46
N LYS A 116 15.50 3.53 -1.14
CA LYS A 116 16.46 4.62 -1.00
C LYS A 116 17.00 4.70 0.44
N ASP A 117 18.23 5.18 0.58
CA ASP A 117 18.85 5.42 1.90
C ASP A 117 18.07 6.46 2.71
N GLU A 118 17.47 7.47 2.06
CA GLU A 118 16.63 8.46 2.74
C GLU A 118 15.40 7.82 3.40
N ASP A 119 14.73 6.89 2.70
CA ASP A 119 13.56 6.19 3.23
C ASP A 119 13.98 5.28 4.37
N LYS A 120 15.07 4.52 4.18
CA LYS A 120 15.63 3.67 5.23
C LYS A 120 15.89 4.45 6.52
N ALA A 121 16.58 5.59 6.44
CA ALA A 121 16.88 6.42 7.60
C ALA A 121 15.64 7.03 8.28
N ILE A 122 14.54 7.21 7.53
CA ILE A 122 13.25 7.64 8.09
C ILE A 122 12.58 6.47 8.82
N TYR A 123 12.44 5.32 8.17
CA TYR A 123 11.77 4.15 8.74
C TYR A 123 12.49 3.61 9.98
N GLU A 124 13.83 3.62 10.02
CA GLU A 124 14.64 3.23 11.20
C GLU A 124 14.42 4.13 12.43
N LYS A 125 13.86 5.34 12.26
CA LYS A 125 13.52 6.23 13.39
C LYS A 125 12.09 6.04 13.89
N LEU A 126 11.24 5.36 13.12
CA LEU A 126 9.82 5.18 13.41
C LEU A 126 9.50 3.82 14.04
N ILE A 127 10.41 2.84 13.93
CA ILE A 127 10.28 1.45 14.39
C ILE A 127 11.39 1.17 15.41
#